data_AF-A0A7V9J7V4-F1
#
_entry.id   AF-A0A7V9J7V4-F1
#
_cell.length_a   1.000
_cell.length_b   1.000
_cell.length_c   1.000
_cell.angle_alpha   90.00
_cell.angle_beta   90.00
_cell.angle_gamma   90.00
#
_symmetry.space_group_name_H-M   'P 1'
#
loop_
_entity.id
_entity.type
_entity.pdbx_description
1 polymer ?
#
loop_
_entity_poly.entity_id
_entity_poly.type
_entity_poly.pdbx_seq_one_letter_code
_entity_poly.pdbx_strand_id
1 'polypeptide(L)' 'MSFREPPGGSVDETPPERLSLGVAARLSRYLQVLTQAAKMGKETISSQELADYTHVNSTQIRRDLSGFGRFGK' A
#
# COMPACT_ATOMS: atom_id res chain seq x y z
N MET A 1 16.71 45.30 22.86
CA MET A 1 16.32 44.51 21.69
C MET A 1 15.89 43.12 22.15
N SER A 2 14.64 42.71 21.93
CA SER A 2 14.22 41.31 22.10
C SER A 2 13.65 40.82 20.79
N PHE A 3 14.42 39.99 20.10
CA PHE A 3 13.98 39.25 18.93
C PHE A 3 13.34 37.96 19.43
N ARG A 4 12.03 37.82 19.27
CA ARG A 4 11.29 36.60 19.62
C ARG A 4 11.13 35.80 18.34
N GLU A 5 11.70 34.59 18.32
CA GLU A 5 11.72 33.72 17.14
C GLU A 5 10.30 33.28 16.71
N PRO A 6 10.06 33.09 15.40
CA PRO A 6 8.78 32.58 14.91
C PRO A 6 8.67 31.07 15.19
N PRO A 7 7.49 30.53 15.54
CA PRO A 7 7.31 29.09 15.65
C PRO A 7 7.43 28.48 14.25
N GLY A 8 8.45 27.64 14.08
CA GLY A 8 8.70 26.86 12.88
C GLY A 8 7.53 25.96 12.52
N GLY A 9 7.23 25.90 11.23
CA GLY A 9 6.14 25.13 10.66
C GLY A 9 6.20 23.66 11.06
N SER A 10 5.03 23.11 11.37
CA SER A 10 4.78 21.68 11.40
C SER A 10 4.91 21.13 9.99
N VAL A 11 6.15 20.82 9.60
CA VAL A 11 6.39 19.88 8.50
C VAL A 11 5.87 18.53 8.96
N ASP A 12 4.70 18.16 8.47
CA ASP A 12 4.14 16.82 8.57
C ASP A 12 4.96 15.87 7.67
N GLU A 13 6.25 15.75 7.97
CA GLU A 13 7.11 14.70 7.43
C GLU A 13 6.84 13.45 8.27
N THR A 14 5.71 12.80 8.01
CA THR A 14 5.58 11.39 8.34
C THR A 14 6.70 10.68 7.56
N PRO A 15 7.72 10.10 8.24
CA PRO A 15 8.78 9.41 7.55
C PRO A 15 8.13 8.29 6.74
N PRO A 16 8.58 7.99 5.51
CA PRO A 16 8.05 6.85 4.76
C PRO A 16 8.19 5.63 5.66
N GLU A 17 7.06 5.10 6.11
CA GLU A 17 7.00 3.95 6.99
C GLU A 17 7.81 2.85 6.32
N ARG A 18 8.98 2.54 6.88
CA ARG A 18 9.89 1.58 6.26
C ARG A 18 9.11 0.30 6.08
N LEU A 19 8.84 -0.05 4.83
CA LEU A 19 8.04 -1.22 4.48
C LEU A 19 8.65 -2.42 5.20
N SER A 20 7.85 -3.06 6.05
CA SER A 20 8.27 -4.29 6.69
C SER A 20 8.64 -5.31 5.62
N LEU A 21 9.68 -6.11 5.86
CA LEU A 21 10.10 -7.19 4.96
C LEU A 21 8.92 -8.12 4.61
N GLY A 22 7.98 -8.31 5.55
CA GLY A 22 6.77 -9.08 5.32
C GLY A 22 5.81 -8.46 4.31
N VAL A 23 5.73 -7.13 4.25
CA VAL A 23 4.94 -6.41 3.23
C VAL A 23 5.60 -6.57 1.87
N ALA A 24 6.91 -6.35 1.78
CA ALA A 24 7.65 -6.49 0.52
C ALA A 24 7.48 -7.89 -0.11
N ALA A 25 7.58 -8.95 0.69
CA ALA A 25 7.36 -10.31 0.22
C ALA A 25 5.93 -10.54 -0.31
N ARG A 26 4.92 -9.97 0.36
CA ARG A 26 3.51 -10.08 -0.08
C ARG A 26 3.23 -9.28 -1.35
N LEU A 27 3.83 -8.10 -1.50
CA LEU A 27 3.70 -7.29 -2.73
C LEU A 27 4.18 -8.06 -3.97
N SER A 28 5.28 -8.80 -3.86
CA SER A 28 5.74 -9.65 -4.96
C SER A 28 4.71 -10.72 -5.34
N ARG A 29 4.03 -11.33 -4.36
CA ARG A 29 2.96 -12.31 -4.60
C ARG A 29 1.73 -11.67 -5.22
N TYR A 30 1.33 -10.49 -4.74
CA TYR A 30 0.22 -9.74 -5.33
C TYR A 30 0.50 -9.44 -6.80
N LEU A 31 1.68 -8.90 -7.12
CA LEU A 31 2.07 -8.58 -8.49
C LEU A 31 1.98 -9.79 -9.43
N GLN A 32 2.38 -10.97 -8.98
CA GLN A 32 2.29 -12.21 -9.77
C GLN A 32 0.83 -12.52 -10.14
N VAL A 33 -0.09 -12.46 -9.17
CA VAL A 33 -1.52 -12.72 -9.41
C VAL A 33 -2.13 -11.62 -10.29
N LEU A 34 -1.82 -10.35 -10.03
CA LEU A 34 -2.29 -9.22 -10.84
C LEU A 34 -1.84 -9.36 -12.30
N THR A 35 -0.58 -9.74 -12.53
CA THR A 35 -0.03 -9.95 -13.88
C THR A 35 -0.74 -11.10 -14.59
N GLN A 36 -1.06 -12.18 -13.88
CA GLN A 36 -1.81 -13.30 -14.44
C GLN A 36 -3.24 -12.91 -14.79
N ALA A 37 -3.93 -12.20 -13.88
CA ALA A 37 -5.28 -11.70 -14.10
C ALA A 37 -5.34 -10.77 -15.33
N ALA A 38 -4.38 -9.85 -15.46
CA ALA A 38 -4.26 -8.97 -16.61
C ALA A 38 -4.07 -9.75 -17.93
N LYS A 39 -3.24 -10.80 -17.93
CA LYS A 39 -3.07 -11.70 -19.09
C LYS A 39 -4.34 -12.46 -19.47
N MET A 40 -5.24 -12.68 -18.51
CA MET A 40 -6.55 -13.30 -18.73
C MET A 40 -7.63 -12.28 -19.17
N GLY A 41 -7.26 -11.02 -19.38
CA GLY A 41 -8.19 -9.95 -19.76
C GLY A 41 -9.03 -9.42 -18.59
N LYS A 42 -8.68 -9.73 -17.33
CA LYS A 42 -9.32 -9.10 -16.17
C LYS A 42 -8.76 -7.69 -15.99
N GLU A 43 -9.62 -6.69 -16.10
CA GLU A 43 -9.27 -5.29 -15.85
C GLU A 43 -9.24 -4.96 -14.35
N THR A 44 -10.05 -5.65 -13.55
CA THR A 44 -10.16 -5.42 -12.10
C THR A 44 -10.13 -6.74 -11.34
N ILE A 45 -9.55 -6.70 -10.14
CA ILE A 45 -9.60 -7.80 -9.18
C ILE A 45 -9.85 -7.23 -7.79
N SER A 46 -10.82 -7.81 -7.09
CA SER A 46 -11.13 -7.41 -5.72
C SER A 46 -10.06 -7.89 -4.73
N SER A 47 -9.97 -7.24 -3.57
CA SER A 47 -9.11 -7.71 -2.47
C SER A 47 -9.52 -9.09 -1.96
N GLN A 48 -10.77 -9.49 -2.16
CA GLN A 48 -11.26 -10.82 -1.77
C GLN A 48 -10.79 -11.88 -2.76
N GLU A 49 -10.93 -11.65 -4.07
CA GLU A 49 -10.37 -12.55 -5.08
C GLU A 49 -8.84 -12.68 -4.94
N LEU A 50 -8.14 -11.57 -4.67
CA LEU A 50 -6.70 -11.61 -4.44
C LEU A 50 -6.32 -12.42 -3.18
N ALA A 51 -7.19 -12.43 -2.17
CA ALA A 51 -7.02 -13.26 -0.98
C ALA A 51 -7.10 -14.76 -1.31
N ASP A 52 -8.03 -15.14 -2.19
CA ASP A 52 -8.23 -16.52 -2.60
C ASP A 52 -7.00 -17.11 -3.30
N TYR A 53 -6.26 -16.27 -4.06
CA TYR A 53 -5.03 -16.68 -4.75
C TYR A 53 -3.76 -16.60 -3.89
N THR A 54 -3.72 -15.71 -2.91
CA THR A 54 -2.48 -15.45 -2.13
C THR A 54 -2.51 -16.03 -0.71
N HIS A 55 -3.66 -16.50 -0.24
CA HIS A 55 -3.91 -16.89 1.15
C HIS A 55 -3.65 -15.78 2.17
N VAL A 56 -3.64 -14.52 1.73
CA VAL A 56 -3.58 -13.36 2.61
C VAL A 56 -4.97 -12.79 2.77
N ASN A 57 -5.42 -12.54 4.00
CA ASN A 57 -6.76 -12.00 4.20
C ASN A 57 -6.96 -10.63 3.52
N SER A 58 -8.19 -10.36 3.08
CA SER A 58 -8.52 -9.15 2.31
C SER A 58 -8.32 -7.84 3.07
N THR A 59 -8.39 -7.87 4.41
CA THR A 59 -8.09 -6.70 5.27
C THR A 59 -6.61 -6.35 5.24
N GLN A 60 -5.73 -7.34 5.31
CA GLN A 60 -4.29 -7.14 5.27
C GLN A 60 -3.84 -6.69 3.88
N ILE A 61 -4.42 -7.27 2.82
CA ILE A 61 -4.21 -6.80 1.45
C ILE A 61 -4.52 -5.31 1.33
N ARG A 62 -5.68 -4.87 1.84
CA ARG A 62 -6.05 -3.44 1.82
C ARG A 62 -5.04 -2.58 2.58
N ARG A 63 -4.62 -2.99 3.78
CA ARG A 63 -3.62 -2.25 4.57
C ARG A 63 -2.27 -2.14 3.86
N ASP A 64 -1.80 -3.25 3.30
CA ASP A 64 -0.54 -3.30 2.57
C ASP A 64 -0.57 -2.35 1.37
N LEU A 65 -1.70 -2.30 0.65
CA LEU A 65 -1.86 -1.45 -0.53
C LEU A 65 -2.13 0.01 -0.18
N SER A 66 -2.76 0.32 0.96
CA SER A 66 -3.05 1.70 1.38
C SER A 66 -1.81 2.59 1.45
N GLY A 67 -0.63 2.02 1.77
CA GLY A 67 0.64 2.74 1.79
C GLY A 67 1.18 3.14 0.40
N PHE A 68 0.64 2.57 -0.68
CA PHE A 68 1.09 2.81 -2.06
C PHE A 68 0.12 3.67 -2.87
N GLY A 69 -0.93 4.18 -2.24
CA GLY A 69 -1.95 5.01 -2.88
C GLY A 69 -3.36 4.44 -2.73
N ARG A 70 -4.28 5.00 -3.51
CA ARG A 70 -5.69 4.59 -3.50
C ARG A 70 -5.95 3.64 -4.67
N PHE A 71 -6.42 2.44 -4.34
CA PHE A 71 -6.77 1.41 -5.31
C PHE A 71 -8.28 1.13 -5.25
N GLY A 72 -8.95 1.16 -6.40
CA GLY A 72 -10.40 1.00 -6.52
C GLY A 72 -11.20 2.32 -6.46
N LYS A 73 -12.52 2.18 -6.56
CA LYS A 73 -13.56 3.21 -6.31
C LYS A 73 -14.67 2.58 -5.49
#